data_AF-A0A7S4UGR1-F1
#
_entry.id   AF-A0A7S4UGR1-F1
#
_cell.length_a   1.000
_cell.length_b   1.000
_cell.length_c   1.000
_cell.angle_alpha   90.00
_cell.angle_beta   90.00
_cell.angle_gamma   90.00
#
_symmetry.space_group_name_H-M   'P 1'
#
loop_
_entity.id
_entity.type
_entity.pdbx_description
1 polymer ?
#
loop_
_entity_poly.entity_id
_entity_poly.type
_entity_poly.pdbx_seq_one_letter_code
_entity_poly.pdbx_strand_id
1 'polypeptide(L)'
;WLQAHPAVHLVSRRLPAAPPAFAQGLVLHDAAIARSALQGRSEDALLAEDAALARRLRRGLSLAEAAAGGGGAALVRRGLPKFFDLDVGALAGPLRATGNCAAKESLPRTCAGSGGASRARELVAGALAEQLRGVWAVGQRVRVLKLGKANGENAQVSFFPATQQWVLCSKNVALLAAAPAEVKLPQWGDRRFRFARSVAELWFDQLQLLDAKRQETLREVLSEQTLVGELIGSLAHLVDYSGERALRWFAVVPHSGDDICWPPGRSLSFFRQMGLPAVSMQLVGSPCGYARPEELLGMLHTVAHSVERASLAEEGEGSVLYFVAASPAVAGDDLRTLSLGKLKTAEYRLLRRLREKAKHFARGGGSVIIEDVVAEFRADAGQLAVGGQTAEEHAQALERVCRYIYAEDLSPEAVDESFLEVLARARDFRSAAGPRPP
;
A
#
# COMPACT_ATOMS: atom_id res chain seq x y z
N TRP A 1 15.52 2.31 18.93
CA TRP A 1 15.26 3.15 17.73
C TRP A 1 13.95 3.93 17.86
N LEU A 2 12.79 3.28 18.01
CA LEU A 2 11.47 3.97 18.09
C LEU A 2 11.44 5.10 19.13
N GLN A 3 11.91 4.82 20.36
CA GLN A 3 12.00 5.82 21.44
C GLN A 3 12.93 7.00 21.13
N ALA A 4 13.92 6.82 20.25
CA ALA A 4 14.86 7.85 19.87
C ALA A 4 14.36 8.71 18.68
N HIS A 5 13.21 8.37 18.09
CA HIS A 5 12.68 9.05 16.92
C HIS A 5 11.40 9.81 17.27
N PRO A 6 11.44 11.14 17.51
CA PRO A 6 10.30 11.91 18.01
C PRO A 6 9.11 11.95 17.05
N ALA A 7 9.34 11.67 15.76
CA ALA A 7 8.30 11.57 14.75
C ALA A 7 7.42 10.32 14.87
N VAL A 8 7.81 9.33 15.66
CA VAL A 8 7.10 8.06 15.81
C VAL A 8 6.50 7.95 17.20
N HIS A 9 5.21 7.61 17.28
CA HIS A 9 4.52 7.33 18.54
C HIS A 9 4.03 5.88 18.57
N LEU A 10 3.94 5.33 19.78
CA LEU A 10 3.40 4.00 20.02
C LEU A 10 1.95 4.11 20.50
N VAL A 11 1.02 3.66 19.69
CA VAL A 11 -0.38 3.50 20.10
C VAL A 11 -0.47 2.19 20.87
N SER A 12 -0.54 2.30 22.19
CA SER A 12 -0.44 1.14 23.10
C SER A 12 -1.82 0.68 23.55
N ARG A 13 -2.02 -0.63 23.64
CA ARG A 13 -3.25 -1.25 24.12
C ARG A 13 -2.92 -2.37 25.08
N ARG A 14 -3.37 -2.23 26.33
CA ARG A 14 -3.32 -3.32 27.30
C ARG A 14 -4.44 -4.31 27.00
N LEU A 15 -4.08 -5.56 26.77
CA LEU A 15 -5.02 -6.66 26.62
C LEU A 15 -5.44 -7.16 28.00
N PRO A 16 -6.74 -7.44 28.20
CA PRO A 16 -7.22 -7.93 29.48
C PRO A 16 -6.55 -9.27 29.80
N ALA A 17 -6.26 -9.50 31.08
CA ALA A 17 -5.88 -10.81 31.59
C ALA A 17 -7.13 -11.71 31.60
N ALA A 18 -7.54 -12.17 30.43
CA ALA A 18 -8.64 -13.11 30.26
C ALA A 18 -8.12 -14.36 29.54
N PRO A 19 -8.69 -15.55 29.81
CA PRO A 19 -8.38 -16.74 29.04
C PRO A 19 -8.69 -16.53 27.55
N PRO A 20 -7.88 -17.09 26.63
CA PRO A 20 -6.69 -17.91 26.89
C PRO A 20 -5.41 -17.06 26.89
N ALA A 21 -4.62 -17.17 27.95
CA ALA A 21 -3.19 -16.87 28.02
C ALA A 21 -2.69 -15.40 27.95
N PHE A 22 -3.08 -14.54 28.91
CA PHE A 22 -2.26 -13.37 29.30
C PHE A 22 -2.03 -13.32 30.82
N ALA A 23 -1.31 -14.30 31.39
CA ALA A 23 -1.14 -14.46 32.84
C ALA A 23 -0.53 -13.22 33.55
N GLN A 24 0.18 -12.37 32.82
CA GLN A 24 0.79 -11.13 33.34
C GLN A 24 0.24 -9.86 32.64
N GLY A 25 -0.81 -10.00 31.83
CA GLY A 25 -1.24 -8.99 30.87
C GLY A 25 -0.24 -8.81 29.72
N LEU A 26 -0.74 -8.39 28.56
CA LEU A 26 0.09 -8.06 27.40
C LEU A 26 -0.24 -6.63 26.97
N VAL A 27 0.77 -5.88 26.54
CA VAL A 27 0.59 -4.59 25.88
C VAL A 27 1.00 -4.74 24.43
N LEU A 28 0.07 -4.44 23.52
CA LEU A 28 0.33 -4.39 22.09
C LEU A 28 0.55 -2.94 21.68
N HIS A 29 1.66 -2.67 21.00
CA HIS A 29 2.06 -1.34 20.54
C HIS A 29 2.02 -1.31 19.02
N ASP A 30 1.24 -0.41 18.43
CA ASP A 30 1.29 -0.11 17.00
C ASP A 30 2.11 1.18 16.80
N ALA A 31 3.20 1.11 16.04
CA ALA A 31 3.98 2.29 15.72
C ALA A 31 3.34 3.10 14.59
N ALA A 32 3.19 4.41 14.80
CA ALA A 32 2.61 5.33 13.83
C ALA A 32 3.35 6.66 13.81
N ILE A 33 3.25 7.40 12.69
CA ILE A 33 3.80 8.76 12.62
C ILE A 33 2.91 9.70 13.43
N ALA A 34 3.52 10.46 14.34
CA ALA A 34 2.81 11.45 15.13
C ALA A 34 2.32 12.59 14.23
N ARG A 35 1.03 12.95 14.33
CA ARG A 35 0.47 14.07 13.54
C ARG A 35 1.20 15.38 13.80
N SER A 36 1.65 15.61 15.04
CA SER A 36 2.46 16.78 15.41
C SER A 36 3.79 16.86 14.66
N ALA A 37 4.39 15.72 14.30
CA ALA A 37 5.65 15.67 13.56
C ALA A 37 5.50 16.00 12.07
N LEU A 38 4.28 15.92 11.54
CA LEU A 38 4.00 16.31 10.16
C LEU A 38 4.18 17.81 9.94
N GLN A 39 3.80 18.66 10.91
CA GLN A 39 3.94 20.13 10.83
C GLN A 39 3.38 20.70 9.50
N GLY A 40 2.21 20.23 9.07
CA GLY A 40 1.58 20.61 7.80
C GLY A 40 2.12 19.87 6.56
N ARG A 41 3.16 19.06 6.69
CA ARG A 41 3.67 18.18 5.62
C ARG A 41 2.82 16.93 5.48
N SER A 42 2.88 16.30 4.32
CA SER A 42 2.33 14.95 4.14
C SER A 42 3.26 13.89 4.75
N GLU A 43 2.70 12.74 5.11
CA GLU A 43 3.46 11.53 5.49
C GLU A 43 4.51 11.20 4.41
N ASP A 44 4.14 11.36 3.15
CA ASP A 44 4.97 11.04 1.99
C ASP A 44 6.16 11.99 1.89
N ALA A 45 5.98 13.28 2.14
CA ALA A 45 7.08 14.25 2.17
C ALA A 45 8.05 13.97 3.32
N LEU A 46 7.53 13.72 4.53
CA LEU A 46 8.36 13.38 5.69
C LEU A 46 9.22 12.14 5.43
N LEU A 47 8.64 11.08 4.88
CA LEU A 47 9.35 9.84 4.58
C LEU A 47 10.33 9.99 3.41
N ALA A 48 10.07 10.88 2.45
CA ALA A 48 11.03 11.16 1.38
C ALA A 48 12.25 11.95 1.89
N GLU A 49 12.05 12.83 2.88
CA GLU A 49 13.10 13.68 3.46
C GLU A 49 13.97 12.95 4.49
N ASP A 50 13.43 11.96 5.19
CA ASP A 50 14.11 11.22 6.25
C ASP A 50 14.35 9.75 5.85
N ALA A 51 15.53 9.50 5.28
CA ALA A 51 15.93 8.17 4.82
C ALA A 51 16.04 7.15 5.98
N ALA A 52 16.38 7.58 7.19
CA ALA A 52 16.46 6.69 8.35
C ALA A 52 15.05 6.25 8.77
N LEU A 53 14.11 7.19 8.82
CA LEU A 53 12.69 6.92 9.05
C LEU A 53 12.12 6.01 7.96
N ALA A 54 12.35 6.30 6.68
CA ALA A 54 11.86 5.48 5.57
C ALA A 54 12.41 4.04 5.59
N ARG A 55 13.66 3.86 6.00
CA ARG A 55 14.30 2.54 6.10
C ARG A 55 13.75 1.73 7.27
N ARG A 56 13.48 2.36 8.41
CA ARG A 56 13.16 1.67 9.67
C ARG A 56 11.66 1.59 9.95
N LEU A 57 10.92 2.66 9.65
CA LEU A 57 9.47 2.67 9.80
C LEU A 57 8.84 1.86 8.65
N ARG A 58 8.02 0.89 9.03
CA ARG A 58 7.28 0.05 8.10
C ARG A 58 5.80 0.40 8.14
N ARG A 59 5.09 0.21 7.03
CA ARG A 59 3.63 0.31 6.99
C ARG A 59 3.05 -0.92 7.66
N GLY A 60 2.74 -0.78 8.95
CA GLY A 60 2.43 -1.88 9.85
C GLY A 60 3.69 -2.30 10.60
N LEU A 61 3.82 -1.84 11.84
CA LEU A 61 4.89 -2.24 12.74
C LEU A 61 4.28 -2.38 14.13
N SER A 62 4.31 -3.59 14.68
CA SER A 62 3.72 -3.85 16.00
C SER A 62 4.67 -4.59 16.92
N LEU A 63 4.68 -4.20 18.18
CA LEU A 63 5.43 -4.84 19.24
C LEU A 63 4.50 -5.36 20.32
N ALA A 64 4.88 -6.44 20.99
CA ALA A 64 4.21 -6.97 22.15
C ALA A 64 5.14 -6.92 23.37
N GLU A 65 4.65 -6.46 24.50
CA GLU A 65 5.38 -6.35 25.77
C GLU A 65 4.56 -6.97 26.90
N ALA A 66 5.22 -7.65 27.85
CA ALA A 66 4.55 -8.15 29.07
C ALA A 66 4.16 -6.98 29.97
N ALA A 67 2.91 -6.94 30.45
CA ALA A 67 2.39 -5.77 31.16
C ALA A 67 2.94 -5.60 32.60
N ALA A 68 3.56 -6.64 33.16
CA ALA A 68 4.15 -6.64 34.51
C ALA A 68 5.54 -5.96 34.61
N GLY A 69 6.09 -5.44 33.49
CA GLY A 69 7.23 -4.53 33.48
C GLY A 69 8.60 -5.21 33.68
N GLY A 70 9.48 -5.07 32.70
CA GLY A 70 10.88 -5.52 32.75
C GLY A 70 11.31 -6.47 31.63
N GLY A 71 10.35 -7.02 30.87
CA GLY A 71 10.64 -7.80 29.67
C GLY A 71 10.91 -6.91 28.45
N GLY A 72 11.81 -7.34 27.55
CA GLY A 72 12.00 -6.67 26.26
C GLY A 72 10.74 -6.77 25.39
N ALA A 73 10.46 -5.74 24.60
CA ALA A 73 9.38 -5.77 23.61
C ALA A 73 9.75 -6.69 22.44
N ALA A 74 8.88 -7.63 22.11
CA ALA A 74 9.02 -8.51 20.95
C ALA A 74 8.40 -7.84 19.71
N LEU A 75 9.11 -7.85 18.59
CA LEU A 75 8.53 -7.44 17.31
C LEU A 75 7.62 -8.55 16.81
N VAL A 76 6.31 -8.28 16.73
CA VAL A 76 5.32 -9.30 16.34
C VAL A 76 4.80 -9.10 14.93
N ARG A 77 4.99 -7.91 14.34
CA ARG A 77 4.60 -7.59 12.96
C ARG A 77 5.58 -6.61 12.35
N ARG A 78 6.00 -6.88 11.11
CA ARG A 78 6.74 -5.93 10.27
C ARG A 78 6.24 -6.00 8.82
N GLY A 79 5.58 -4.94 8.37
CA GLY A 79 5.12 -4.80 7.00
C GLY A 79 6.21 -4.27 6.04
N LEU A 80 5.81 -4.01 4.80
CA LEU A 80 6.67 -3.38 3.80
C LEU A 80 7.00 -1.92 4.17
N PRO A 81 8.14 -1.37 3.72
CA PRO A 81 8.37 0.08 3.78
C PRO A 81 7.27 0.83 3.03
N LYS A 82 7.13 2.11 3.34
CA LYS A 82 6.42 3.01 2.43
C LYS A 82 7.16 3.01 1.08
N PHE A 83 6.41 2.78 0.00
CA PHE A 83 6.89 2.97 -1.36
C PHE A 83 5.97 3.93 -2.13
N PHE A 84 6.57 4.58 -3.11
CA PHE A 84 6.03 5.75 -3.79
C PHE A 84 5.66 5.45 -5.24
N ASP A 85 4.92 6.38 -5.84
CA ASP A 85 4.69 6.33 -7.28
C ASP A 85 6.04 6.45 -8.00
N LEU A 86 6.32 5.55 -8.94
CA LEU A 86 7.57 5.53 -9.68
C LEU A 86 7.54 6.65 -10.73
N ASP A 87 8.41 7.64 -10.58
CA ASP A 87 8.64 8.69 -11.56
C ASP A 87 9.90 8.35 -12.36
N VAL A 88 9.70 7.75 -13.54
CA VAL A 88 10.81 7.32 -14.41
C VAL A 88 11.62 8.51 -14.91
N GLY A 89 10.98 9.67 -15.12
CA GLY A 89 11.64 10.90 -15.54
C GLY A 89 12.58 11.44 -14.45
N ALA A 90 12.08 11.51 -13.21
CA ALA A 90 12.90 11.93 -12.06
C ALA A 90 14.05 10.94 -11.77
N LEU A 91 13.89 9.66 -12.10
CA LEU A 91 14.93 8.63 -11.94
C LEU A 91 16.05 8.73 -13.00
N ALA A 92 15.73 9.21 -14.21
CA ALA A 92 16.67 9.21 -15.34
C ALA A 92 17.92 10.05 -15.09
N GLY A 93 17.77 11.26 -14.53
CA GLY A 93 18.89 12.16 -14.23
C GLY A 93 19.91 11.55 -13.26
N PRO A 94 19.49 11.15 -12.04
CA PRO A 94 20.36 10.51 -11.05
C PRO A 94 21.05 9.23 -11.53
N LEU A 95 20.40 8.44 -12.40
CA LEU A 95 21.00 7.24 -12.98
C LEU A 95 22.07 7.53 -14.03
N ARG A 96 21.88 8.57 -14.85
CA ARG A 96 22.83 8.99 -15.89
C ARG A 96 24.02 9.78 -15.35
N ALA A 97 23.94 10.26 -14.11
CA ALA A 97 25.06 10.91 -13.43
C ALA A 97 26.16 9.86 -13.12
N THR A 98 26.91 9.48 -14.14
CA THR A 98 28.09 8.62 -14.08
C THR A 98 29.32 9.50 -13.93
N GLY A 99 29.73 9.78 -12.69
CA GLY A 99 30.99 10.49 -12.45
C GLY A 99 31.12 10.94 -11.01
N ASN A 100 32.31 10.71 -10.44
CA ASN A 100 32.79 11.10 -9.10
C ASN A 100 32.04 12.28 -8.45
N CYS A 101 30.86 12.01 -7.88
CA CYS A 101 30.18 12.96 -7.02
C CYS A 101 30.61 12.71 -5.58
N ALA A 102 31.90 12.97 -5.31
CA ALA A 102 32.37 13.33 -3.97
C ALA A 102 31.95 14.77 -3.60
N ALA A 103 31.22 15.46 -4.49
CA ALA A 103 30.60 16.75 -4.19
C ALA A 103 29.31 16.53 -3.39
N LYS A 104 29.43 16.65 -2.07
CA LYS A 104 28.33 16.98 -1.13
C LYS A 104 27.74 18.38 -1.38
N GLU A 105 28.04 19.03 -2.49
CA GLU A 105 27.66 20.42 -2.75
C GLU A 105 26.30 20.47 -3.44
N SER A 106 25.30 20.79 -2.61
CA SER A 106 24.04 21.46 -2.96
C SER A 106 23.38 21.02 -4.27
N LEU A 107 22.38 20.12 -4.13
CA LEU A 107 21.27 19.99 -5.07
C LEU A 107 20.89 21.37 -5.66
N PRO A 108 20.76 21.52 -7.00
CA PRO A 108 20.44 22.80 -7.61
C PRO A 108 19.15 23.37 -7.01
N ARG A 109 19.26 24.52 -6.36
CA ARG A 109 18.11 25.36 -5.98
C ARG A 109 17.56 26.00 -7.25
N THR A 110 16.81 25.26 -8.07
CA THR A 110 16.10 25.85 -9.21
C THR A 110 14.64 25.43 -9.22
N CYS A 111 13.79 26.42 -9.47
CA CYS A 111 12.33 26.39 -9.62
C CYS A 111 11.52 26.55 -8.32
N ALA A 112 11.60 27.75 -7.75
CA ALA A 112 10.62 28.28 -6.81
C ALA A 112 9.29 28.56 -7.55
N GLY A 113 8.35 27.63 -7.52
CA GLY A 113 7.02 27.86 -8.13
C GLY A 113 6.12 26.64 -8.31
N SER A 114 6.25 25.60 -7.48
CA SER A 114 5.28 24.49 -7.27
C SER A 114 5.98 23.43 -6.41
N GLY A 115 5.85 23.50 -5.08
CA GLY A 115 4.95 22.60 -4.35
C GLY A 115 5.68 21.32 -3.92
N GLY A 116 5.93 21.12 -2.62
CA GLY A 116 6.85 20.11 -2.06
C GLY A 116 6.70 18.65 -2.52
N ALA A 117 5.65 18.29 -3.25
CA ALA A 117 5.50 17.00 -3.91
C ALA A 117 6.60 16.71 -4.97
N SER A 118 7.08 17.72 -5.72
CA SER A 118 8.15 17.52 -6.71
C SER A 118 9.46 17.09 -6.03
N ARG A 119 9.84 17.82 -4.97
CA ARG A 119 11.05 17.52 -4.19
C ARG A 119 11.02 16.11 -3.57
N ALA A 120 9.88 15.70 -3.02
CA ALA A 120 9.75 14.36 -2.46
C ALA A 120 9.97 13.26 -3.53
N ARG A 121 9.47 13.46 -4.77
CA ARG A 121 9.70 12.53 -5.88
C ARG A 121 11.17 12.45 -6.27
N GLU A 122 11.84 13.59 -6.38
CA GLU A 122 13.28 13.66 -6.69
C GLU A 122 14.13 12.96 -5.63
N LEU A 123 13.82 13.16 -4.34
CA LEU A 123 14.53 12.49 -3.25
C LEU A 123 14.36 10.96 -3.29
N VAL A 124 13.13 10.48 -3.52
CA VAL A 124 12.84 9.05 -3.64
C VAL A 124 13.55 8.46 -4.87
N ALA A 125 13.50 9.16 -6.01
CA ALA A 125 14.16 8.74 -7.24
C ALA A 125 15.69 8.70 -7.07
N GLY A 126 16.28 9.70 -6.39
CA GLY A 126 17.70 9.74 -6.06
C GLY A 126 18.13 8.57 -5.16
N ALA A 127 17.35 8.26 -4.12
CA ALA A 127 17.62 7.13 -3.23
C ALA A 127 17.56 5.78 -3.97
N LEU A 128 16.58 5.59 -4.87
CA LEU A 128 16.51 4.41 -5.72
C LEU A 128 17.72 4.34 -6.66
N ALA A 129 18.09 5.44 -7.32
CA ALA A 129 19.24 5.48 -8.21
C ALA A 129 20.56 5.14 -7.50
N GLU A 130 20.75 5.60 -6.26
CA GLU A 130 21.91 5.24 -5.45
C GLU A 130 21.99 3.72 -5.20
N GLN A 131 20.88 3.09 -4.84
CA GLN A 131 20.81 1.64 -4.63
C GLN A 131 21.12 0.87 -5.92
N LEU A 132 20.56 1.30 -7.05
CA LEU A 132 20.78 0.66 -8.35
C LEU A 132 22.24 0.80 -8.81
N ARG A 133 22.85 2.00 -8.64
CA ARG A 133 24.27 2.21 -8.94
C ARG A 133 25.17 1.35 -8.05
N GLY A 134 24.84 1.18 -6.78
CA GLY A 134 25.57 0.30 -5.88
C GLY A 134 25.60 -1.16 -6.36
N VAL A 135 24.52 -1.64 -6.97
CA VAL A 135 24.44 -2.99 -7.55
C VAL A 135 25.34 -3.11 -8.79
N TRP A 136 25.28 -2.16 -9.72
CA TRP A 136 26.14 -2.21 -10.91
C TRP A 136 27.62 -2.01 -10.59
N ALA A 137 27.95 -1.21 -9.56
CA ALA A 137 29.32 -0.97 -9.13
C ALA A 137 30.06 -2.26 -8.68
N VAL A 138 29.32 -3.26 -8.21
CA VAL A 138 29.86 -4.57 -7.82
C VAL A 138 29.66 -5.64 -8.91
N GLY A 139 29.33 -5.24 -10.13
CA GLY A 139 29.13 -6.14 -11.27
C GLY A 139 27.84 -6.97 -11.23
N GLN A 140 26.94 -6.69 -10.29
CA GLN A 140 25.64 -7.35 -10.22
C GLN A 140 24.66 -6.75 -11.24
N ARG A 141 23.57 -7.47 -11.49
CA ARG A 141 22.51 -7.04 -12.41
C ARG A 141 21.24 -6.71 -11.66
N VAL A 142 20.44 -5.80 -12.22
CA VAL A 142 19.13 -5.44 -11.67
C VAL A 142 18.05 -6.22 -12.43
N ARG A 143 17.20 -6.94 -11.72
CA ARG A 143 15.96 -7.51 -12.27
C ARG A 143 14.77 -6.69 -11.81
N VAL A 144 13.77 -6.57 -12.68
CA VAL A 144 12.50 -5.92 -12.35
C VAL A 144 11.39 -6.94 -12.44
N LEU A 145 10.64 -7.09 -11.36
CA LEU A 145 9.48 -7.98 -11.27
C LEU A 145 8.24 -7.11 -11.08
N LYS A 146 7.22 -7.34 -11.91
CA LYS A 146 5.94 -6.63 -11.89
C LYS A 146 4.89 -7.53 -11.25
N LEU A 147 4.25 -7.04 -10.20
CA LEU A 147 3.13 -7.70 -9.54
C LEU A 147 1.89 -6.83 -9.70
N GLY A 148 0.74 -7.46 -9.94
CA GLY A 148 -0.54 -6.74 -10.00
C GLY A 148 -0.82 -6.04 -8.67
N LYS A 149 -1.22 -4.77 -8.72
CA LYS A 149 -1.58 -4.02 -7.53
C LYS A 149 -3.06 -4.24 -7.22
N ALA A 150 -3.34 -5.22 -6.38
CA ALA A 150 -4.68 -5.41 -5.83
C ALA A 150 -5.17 -4.09 -5.17
N ASN A 151 -6.45 -3.78 -5.36
CA ASN A 151 -7.09 -2.61 -4.80
C ASN A 151 -7.98 -3.05 -3.65
N GLY A 152 -7.41 -3.06 -2.45
CA GLY A 152 -8.11 -3.50 -1.26
C GLY A 152 -7.63 -2.78 -0.01
N GLU A 153 -7.83 -3.43 1.13
CA GLU A 153 -7.23 -3.03 2.38
C GLU A 153 -5.98 -3.87 2.67
N ASN A 154 -4.95 -3.23 3.19
CA ASN A 154 -3.73 -3.94 3.52
C ASN A 154 -3.98 -5.00 4.59
N ALA A 155 -3.56 -6.24 4.33
CA ALA A 155 -3.66 -7.37 5.22
C ALA A 155 -2.26 -7.86 5.62
N GLN A 156 -2.05 -8.11 6.92
CA GLN A 156 -0.78 -8.69 7.38
C GLN A 156 -1.04 -9.78 8.41
N VAL A 157 -0.27 -10.85 8.34
CA VAL A 157 -0.36 -11.99 9.26
C VAL A 157 1.02 -12.45 9.67
N SER A 158 1.21 -12.63 10.96
CA SER A 158 2.39 -13.28 11.56
C SER A 158 1.94 -14.18 12.71
N PHE A 159 2.87 -14.90 13.34
CA PHE A 159 2.61 -15.76 14.48
C PHE A 159 3.43 -15.29 15.67
N PHE A 160 2.85 -15.29 16.87
CA PHE A 160 3.53 -14.89 18.10
C PHE A 160 3.74 -16.09 19.02
N PRO A 161 4.93 -16.74 19.00
CA PRO A 161 5.15 -18.01 19.71
C PRO A 161 4.93 -17.95 21.21
N ALA A 162 5.23 -16.81 21.84
CA ALA A 162 5.12 -16.65 23.28
C ALA A 162 3.67 -16.82 23.79
N THR A 163 2.68 -16.56 22.93
CA THR A 163 1.25 -16.70 23.27
C THR A 163 0.55 -17.75 22.44
N GLN A 164 1.23 -18.37 21.47
CA GLN A 164 0.66 -19.30 20.49
C GLN A 164 -0.53 -18.70 19.71
N GLN A 165 -0.48 -17.39 19.46
CA GLN A 165 -1.54 -16.65 18.77
C GLN A 165 -1.08 -16.13 17.41
N TRP A 166 -2.01 -16.02 16.48
CA TRP A 166 -1.81 -15.28 15.25
C TRP A 166 -1.89 -13.78 15.52
N VAL A 167 -1.06 -13.03 14.81
CA VAL A 167 -1.01 -11.57 14.81
C VAL A 167 -1.70 -11.11 13.53
N LEU A 168 -2.96 -10.70 13.64
CA LEU A 168 -3.88 -10.48 12.51
C LEU A 168 -4.12 -8.98 12.34
N CYS A 169 -3.81 -8.45 11.16
CA CYS A 169 -3.53 -7.03 11.07
C CYS A 169 -4.11 -6.38 9.83
N SER A 170 -4.57 -5.14 10.01
CA SER A 170 -4.72 -4.19 8.92
C SER A 170 -3.49 -3.28 8.83
N LYS A 171 -3.52 -2.23 7.99
CA LYS A 171 -2.43 -1.26 7.87
C LYS A 171 -1.93 -0.70 9.22
N ASN A 172 -2.86 -0.33 10.11
CA ASN A 172 -2.55 0.54 11.26
C ASN A 172 -2.76 -0.14 12.63
N VAL A 173 -3.40 -1.30 12.67
CA VAL A 173 -3.69 -2.01 13.92
C VAL A 173 -3.39 -3.49 13.80
N ALA A 174 -2.99 -4.08 14.91
CA ALA A 174 -2.83 -5.51 15.09
C ALA A 174 -3.81 -6.02 16.16
N LEU A 175 -4.31 -7.25 15.98
CA LEU A 175 -5.01 -8.00 17.02
C LEU A 175 -4.40 -9.39 17.17
N LEU A 176 -4.60 -10.01 18.33
CA LEU A 176 -4.14 -11.36 18.61
C LEU A 176 -5.35 -12.31 18.71
N ALA A 177 -5.23 -13.48 18.08
CA ALA A 177 -6.22 -14.55 18.19
C ALA A 177 -5.58 -15.93 17.92
N ALA A 178 -5.85 -16.91 18.77
CA ALA A 178 -5.49 -18.32 18.50
C ALA A 178 -6.56 -19.01 17.64
N ALA A 179 -7.82 -18.59 17.76
CA ALA A 179 -8.97 -19.21 17.12
C ALA A 179 -10.00 -18.17 16.63
N PRO A 180 -10.92 -18.55 15.70
CA PRO A 180 -11.93 -17.64 15.16
C PRO A 180 -12.81 -16.96 16.22
N ALA A 181 -13.13 -17.66 17.32
CA ALA A 181 -13.96 -17.11 18.40
C ALA A 181 -13.32 -15.88 19.07
N GLU A 182 -11.98 -15.82 19.14
CA GLU A 182 -11.26 -14.73 19.79
C GLU A 182 -11.34 -13.40 19.02
N VAL A 183 -11.61 -13.45 17.71
CA VAL A 183 -11.78 -12.26 16.86
C VAL A 183 -12.98 -11.43 17.30
N LYS A 184 -13.97 -12.06 17.95
CA LYS A 184 -15.22 -11.43 18.41
C LYS A 184 -15.15 -10.91 19.84
N LEU A 185 -14.00 -11.02 20.50
CA LEU A 185 -13.86 -10.55 21.88
C LEU A 185 -14.08 -9.02 21.99
N PRO A 186 -14.65 -8.52 23.11
CA PRO A 186 -15.00 -7.11 23.26
C PRO A 186 -13.84 -6.13 23.04
N GLN A 187 -12.61 -6.50 23.39
CA GLN A 187 -11.45 -5.63 23.15
C GLN A 187 -11.19 -5.34 21.67
N TRP A 188 -11.75 -6.14 20.75
CA TRP A 188 -11.67 -5.93 19.30
C TRP A 188 -12.95 -5.35 18.70
N GLY A 189 -13.92 -4.95 19.53
CA GLY A 189 -15.21 -4.41 19.11
C GLY A 189 -15.15 -3.03 18.45
N ASP A 190 -14.09 -2.25 18.73
CA ASP A 190 -13.89 -0.90 18.19
C ASP A 190 -13.82 -0.90 16.66
N ARG A 191 -14.50 0.05 16.02
CA ARG A 191 -14.55 0.24 14.55
C ARG A 191 -13.16 0.23 13.90
N ARG A 192 -12.12 0.71 14.59
CA ARG A 192 -10.75 0.72 14.05
C ARG A 192 -10.19 -0.68 13.74
N PHE A 193 -10.73 -1.74 14.36
CA PHE A 193 -10.35 -3.14 14.09
C PHE A 193 -11.20 -3.79 13.01
N ARG A 194 -12.17 -3.09 12.40
CA ARG A 194 -13.05 -3.64 11.35
C ARG A 194 -12.25 -4.45 10.32
N PHE A 195 -11.24 -3.83 9.71
CA PHE A 195 -10.44 -4.51 8.70
C PHE A 195 -9.53 -5.61 9.26
N ALA A 196 -8.93 -5.43 10.45
CA ALA A 196 -8.11 -6.48 11.07
C ALA A 196 -8.93 -7.72 11.42
N ARG A 197 -10.20 -7.54 11.86
CA ARG A 197 -11.15 -8.64 12.06
C ARG A 197 -11.54 -9.31 10.75
N SER A 198 -11.81 -8.54 9.70
CA SER A 198 -12.08 -9.10 8.37
C SER A 198 -10.90 -9.90 7.80
N VAL A 199 -9.66 -9.46 8.06
CA VAL A 199 -8.45 -10.22 7.74
C VAL A 199 -8.39 -11.49 8.58
N ALA A 200 -8.66 -11.40 9.88
CA ALA A 200 -8.65 -12.54 10.79
C ALA A 200 -9.63 -13.64 10.38
N GLU A 201 -10.88 -13.27 10.07
CA GLU A 201 -11.92 -14.20 9.59
C GLU A 201 -11.44 -15.00 8.37
N LEU A 202 -11.05 -14.29 7.30
CA LEU A 202 -10.61 -14.94 6.06
C LEU A 202 -9.29 -15.71 6.22
N TRP A 203 -8.42 -15.28 7.13
CA TRP A 203 -7.20 -16.03 7.44
C TRP A 203 -7.53 -17.36 8.09
N PHE A 204 -8.44 -17.40 9.05
CA PHE A 204 -8.85 -18.65 9.66
C PHE A 204 -9.59 -19.56 8.67
N ASP A 205 -10.39 -19.00 7.77
CA ASP A 205 -11.01 -19.76 6.68
C ASP A 205 -9.94 -20.40 5.78
N GLN A 206 -8.88 -19.66 5.42
CA GLN A 206 -7.74 -20.21 4.67
C GLN A 206 -7.00 -21.29 5.45
N LEU A 207 -6.73 -21.09 6.75
CA LEU A 207 -6.03 -22.07 7.59
C LEU A 207 -6.78 -23.39 7.70
N GLN A 208 -8.12 -23.37 7.78
CA GLN A 208 -8.94 -24.58 7.87
C GLN A 208 -8.83 -25.48 6.62
N LEU A 209 -8.46 -24.92 5.47
CA LEU A 209 -8.25 -25.66 4.23
C LEU A 209 -6.87 -26.34 4.17
N LEU A 210 -5.97 -26.03 5.12
CA LEU A 210 -4.60 -26.55 5.14
C LEU A 210 -4.49 -27.76 6.06
N ASP A 211 -3.69 -28.75 5.64
CA ASP A 211 -3.30 -29.85 6.52
C ASP A 211 -2.42 -29.38 7.70
N ALA A 212 -2.34 -30.22 8.74
CA ALA A 212 -1.61 -29.89 9.96
C ALA A 212 -0.12 -29.59 9.71
N LYS A 213 0.51 -30.24 8.72
CA LYS A 213 1.92 -30.05 8.39
C LYS A 213 2.15 -28.65 7.83
N ARG A 214 1.30 -28.20 6.91
CA ARG A 214 1.34 -26.83 6.34
C ARG A 214 1.04 -25.77 7.39
N GLN A 215 0.06 -26.02 8.26
CA GLN A 215 -0.22 -25.10 9.37
C GLN A 215 0.99 -24.95 10.29
N GLU A 216 1.70 -26.03 10.60
CA GLU A 216 2.90 -25.98 11.43
C GLU A 216 4.04 -25.24 10.73
N THR A 217 4.29 -25.53 9.44
CA THR A 217 5.27 -24.79 8.64
C THR A 217 4.95 -23.29 8.60
N LEU A 218 3.66 -22.91 8.53
CA LEU A 218 3.26 -21.50 8.62
C LEU A 218 3.58 -20.89 9.99
N ARG A 219 3.29 -21.58 11.10
CA ARG A 219 3.63 -21.07 12.45
C ARG A 219 5.13 -20.87 12.60
N GLU A 220 5.93 -21.84 12.17
CA GLU A 220 7.40 -21.77 12.19
C GLU A 220 7.91 -20.58 11.38
N VAL A 221 7.52 -20.47 10.11
CA VAL A 221 7.99 -19.37 9.24
C VAL A 221 7.51 -18.02 9.75
N LEU A 222 6.25 -17.92 10.17
CA LEU A 222 5.62 -16.65 10.57
C LEU A 222 5.94 -16.22 11.99
N SER A 223 6.66 -17.03 12.76
CA SER A 223 7.28 -16.61 14.02
C SER A 223 8.35 -15.54 13.82
N GLU A 224 9.02 -15.55 12.66
CA GLU A 224 10.12 -14.64 12.31
C GLU A 224 9.80 -13.78 11.08
N GLN A 225 8.62 -13.94 10.50
CA GLN A 225 8.22 -13.33 9.23
C GLN A 225 6.77 -12.81 9.30
N THR A 226 6.45 -11.86 8.44
CA THR A 226 5.09 -11.36 8.24
C THR A 226 4.65 -11.61 6.81
N LEU A 227 3.51 -12.28 6.62
CA LEU A 227 2.80 -12.28 5.35
C LEU A 227 2.19 -10.92 5.11
N VAL A 228 2.37 -10.39 3.90
CA VAL A 228 1.73 -9.16 3.47
C VAL A 228 0.88 -9.47 2.23
N GLY A 229 -0.37 -9.06 2.31
CA GLY A 229 -1.37 -9.27 1.28
C GLY A 229 -2.38 -8.11 1.24
N GLU A 230 -3.43 -8.34 0.47
CA GLU A 230 -4.55 -7.41 0.32
C GLU A 230 -5.86 -8.15 0.60
N LEU A 231 -6.71 -7.52 1.41
CA LEU A 231 -8.13 -7.85 1.58
C LEU A 231 -8.91 -7.21 0.44
N ILE A 232 -9.35 -8.02 -0.52
CA ILE A 232 -10.14 -7.58 -1.67
C ILE A 232 -11.65 -7.82 -1.43
N GLY A 233 -12.49 -7.22 -2.29
CA GLY A 233 -13.95 -7.39 -2.23
C GLY A 233 -14.70 -6.45 -1.28
N SER A 234 -14.06 -5.37 -0.84
CA SER A 234 -14.74 -4.30 -0.10
C SER A 234 -15.33 -3.28 -1.09
N LEU A 235 -16.54 -2.79 -0.81
CA LEU A 235 -17.25 -1.80 -1.62
C LEU A 235 -16.55 -0.42 -1.67
N ALA A 236 -15.61 -0.16 -0.77
CA ALA A 236 -14.88 1.10 -0.69
C ALA A 236 -13.79 1.25 -1.78
N HIS A 237 -13.55 0.19 -2.55
CA HIS A 237 -12.50 0.11 -3.57
C HIS A 237 -13.06 0.35 -4.97
N LEU A 238 -12.18 0.75 -5.89
CA LEU A 238 -12.55 1.17 -7.25
C LEU A 238 -12.49 0.03 -8.25
N VAL A 239 -11.80 -1.08 -7.92
CA VAL A 239 -11.74 -2.27 -8.76
C VAL A 239 -12.87 -3.21 -8.34
N ASP A 240 -13.71 -3.59 -9.30
CA ASP A 240 -14.76 -4.57 -9.09
C ASP A 240 -14.16 -5.99 -9.10
N TYR A 241 -14.34 -6.69 -7.99
CA TYR A 241 -13.93 -8.09 -7.81
C TYR A 241 -15.09 -9.07 -8.02
N SER A 242 -16.19 -8.63 -8.65
CA SER A 242 -17.37 -9.45 -8.96
C SER A 242 -17.95 -10.15 -7.74
N GLY A 243 -17.95 -9.46 -6.59
CA GLY A 243 -18.39 -10.00 -5.31
C GLY A 243 -17.41 -10.92 -4.59
N GLU A 244 -16.22 -11.19 -5.16
CA GLU A 244 -15.18 -11.96 -4.48
C GLU A 244 -14.61 -11.19 -3.28
N ARG A 245 -14.76 -11.75 -2.08
CA ARG A 245 -14.08 -11.30 -0.86
C ARG A 245 -13.02 -12.31 -0.45
N ALA A 246 -11.74 -11.93 -0.53
CA ALA A 246 -10.62 -12.84 -0.28
C ALA A 246 -9.36 -12.12 0.22
N LEU A 247 -8.39 -12.89 0.71
CA LEU A 247 -7.02 -12.44 0.94
C LEU A 247 -6.13 -12.87 -0.22
N ARG A 248 -5.40 -11.92 -0.80
CA ARG A 248 -4.41 -12.15 -1.87
C ARG A 248 -3.02 -11.77 -1.38
N TRP A 249 -2.13 -12.75 -1.25
CA TRP A 249 -0.78 -12.57 -0.71
C TRP A 249 0.23 -12.14 -1.79
N PHE A 250 1.19 -11.29 -1.42
CA PHE A 250 2.19 -10.79 -2.38
C PHE A 250 3.61 -10.64 -1.83
N ALA A 251 3.83 -10.65 -0.51
CA ALA A 251 5.18 -10.56 0.05
C ALA A 251 5.32 -11.29 1.40
N VAL A 252 6.55 -11.72 1.69
CA VAL A 252 6.99 -12.20 3.01
C VAL A 252 8.07 -11.25 3.53
N VAL A 253 7.88 -10.70 4.72
CA VAL A 253 8.76 -9.69 5.31
C VAL A 253 9.44 -10.22 6.59
N PRO A 254 10.78 -10.29 6.62
CA PRO A 254 11.52 -10.68 7.82
C PRO A 254 11.35 -9.69 8.96
N HIS A 255 11.10 -10.19 10.18
CA HIS A 255 11.05 -9.35 11.38
C HIS A 255 12.41 -8.72 11.68
N SER A 256 13.48 -9.49 11.49
CA SER A 256 14.87 -9.05 11.72
C SER A 256 15.58 -8.63 10.43
N GLY A 257 16.75 -8.01 10.58
CA GLY A 257 17.61 -7.61 9.46
C GLY A 257 17.16 -6.36 8.69
N ASP A 258 17.96 -6.01 7.68
CA ASP A 258 17.78 -4.82 6.84
C ASP A 258 17.01 -5.11 5.54
N ASP A 259 16.73 -6.38 5.25
CA ASP A 259 15.97 -6.77 4.07
C ASP A 259 14.57 -6.14 4.06
N ILE A 260 14.12 -5.79 2.87
CA ILE A 260 12.78 -5.22 2.66
C ILE A 260 11.73 -6.32 2.73
N CYS A 261 11.95 -7.38 1.97
CA CYS A 261 11.12 -8.57 1.90
C CYS A 261 11.88 -9.65 1.11
N TRP A 262 11.40 -10.88 1.16
CA TRP A 262 11.84 -11.92 0.22
C TRP A 262 11.61 -11.46 -1.22
N PRO A 263 12.48 -11.87 -2.17
CA PRO A 263 12.21 -11.68 -3.59
C PRO A 263 10.83 -12.24 -3.97
N PRO A 264 10.07 -11.58 -4.86
CA PRO A 264 8.73 -12.03 -5.21
C PRO A 264 8.64 -13.48 -5.68
N GLY A 265 9.61 -13.97 -6.47
CA GLY A 265 9.65 -15.39 -6.89
C GLY A 265 9.66 -16.36 -5.71
N ARG A 266 10.46 -16.07 -4.67
CA ARG A 266 10.51 -16.86 -3.43
C ARG A 266 9.20 -16.78 -2.64
N SER A 267 8.65 -15.57 -2.49
CA SER A 267 7.37 -15.36 -1.78
C SER A 267 6.22 -16.13 -2.44
N LEU A 268 6.08 -16.02 -3.77
CA LEU A 268 4.99 -16.66 -4.52
C LEU A 268 5.14 -18.18 -4.57
N SER A 269 6.38 -18.69 -4.64
CA SER A 269 6.65 -20.13 -4.53
C SER A 269 6.19 -20.66 -3.17
N PHE A 270 6.52 -19.94 -2.09
CA PHE A 270 6.07 -20.28 -0.74
C PHE A 270 4.54 -20.29 -0.62
N PHE A 271 3.85 -19.26 -1.14
CA PHE A 271 2.38 -19.23 -1.10
C PHE A 271 1.75 -20.39 -1.86
N ARG A 272 2.28 -20.71 -3.06
CA ARG A 272 1.82 -21.85 -3.84
C ARG A 272 2.02 -23.17 -3.08
N GLN A 273 3.18 -23.35 -2.46
CA GLN A 273 3.48 -24.55 -1.66
C GLN A 273 2.52 -24.68 -0.46
N MET A 274 2.16 -23.56 0.17
CA MET A 274 1.23 -23.51 1.28
C MET A 274 -0.24 -23.53 0.86
N GLY A 275 -0.57 -23.47 -0.44
CA GLY A 275 -1.95 -23.39 -0.91
C GLY A 275 -2.63 -22.04 -0.66
N LEU A 276 -1.84 -20.98 -0.48
CA LEU A 276 -2.32 -19.63 -0.21
C LEU A 276 -2.57 -18.86 -1.53
N PRO A 277 -3.73 -18.20 -1.72
CA PRO A 277 -4.00 -17.40 -2.91
C PRO A 277 -3.04 -16.20 -3.01
N ALA A 278 -2.40 -16.04 -4.16
CA ALA A 278 -1.41 -14.99 -4.37
C ALA A 278 -1.71 -14.14 -5.60
N VAL A 279 -1.10 -12.95 -5.66
CA VAL A 279 -1.14 -12.12 -6.87
C VAL A 279 -0.28 -12.74 -7.99
N SER A 280 -0.58 -12.38 -9.24
CA SER A 280 0.24 -12.76 -10.38
C SER A 280 1.55 -11.95 -10.42
N MET A 281 2.59 -12.56 -10.99
CA MET A 281 3.88 -11.92 -11.22
C MET A 281 4.30 -12.10 -12.68
N GLN A 282 4.84 -11.03 -13.23
CA GLN A 282 5.48 -11.00 -14.53
C GLN A 282 6.93 -10.55 -14.37
N LEU A 283 7.85 -11.26 -15.01
CA LEU A 283 9.20 -10.76 -15.20
C LEU A 283 9.18 -9.66 -16.27
N VAL A 284 9.81 -8.55 -15.96
CA VAL A 284 9.87 -7.42 -16.89
C VAL A 284 11.17 -7.43 -17.67
N GLY A 285 11.05 -7.57 -19.00
CA GLY A 285 12.16 -7.59 -19.95
C GLY A 285 13.10 -8.78 -19.77
N SER A 286 14.39 -8.55 -19.53
CA SER A 286 15.44 -9.58 -19.63
C SER A 286 15.46 -10.53 -18.43
N PRO A 287 15.42 -11.88 -18.64
CA PRO A 287 15.63 -12.87 -17.57
C PRO A 287 16.95 -12.72 -16.83
N CYS A 288 17.99 -12.28 -17.55
CA CYS A 288 19.31 -12.07 -17.00
C CYS A 288 19.45 -10.71 -16.29
N GLY A 289 18.39 -9.90 -16.23
CA GLY A 289 18.42 -8.54 -15.69
C GLY A 289 19.18 -7.54 -16.57
N TYR A 290 19.28 -6.32 -16.06
CA TYR A 290 19.87 -5.15 -16.70
C TYR A 290 21.25 -4.87 -16.11
N ALA A 291 22.26 -4.81 -17.00
CA ALA A 291 23.63 -4.48 -16.62
C ALA A 291 23.92 -2.99 -16.74
N ARG A 292 23.08 -2.24 -17.47
CA ARG A 292 23.28 -0.81 -17.75
C ARG A 292 22.05 0.03 -17.38
N PRO A 293 22.24 1.26 -16.87
CA PRO A 293 21.13 2.14 -16.53
C PRO A 293 20.20 2.46 -17.70
N GLU A 294 20.74 2.62 -18.92
CA GLU A 294 19.98 3.03 -20.11
C GLU A 294 18.98 1.95 -20.54
N GLU A 295 19.40 0.68 -20.48
CA GLU A 295 18.55 -0.47 -20.79
C GLU A 295 17.38 -0.56 -19.80
N LEU A 296 17.66 -0.37 -18.51
CA LEU A 296 16.65 -0.35 -17.46
C LEU A 296 15.66 0.80 -17.67
N LEU A 297 16.16 2.03 -17.91
CA LEU A 297 15.33 3.21 -18.11
C LEU A 297 14.42 3.08 -19.34
N GLY A 298 14.96 2.62 -20.47
CA GLY A 298 14.18 2.38 -21.68
C GLY A 298 13.03 1.41 -21.44
N MET A 299 13.29 0.33 -20.70
CA MET A 299 12.22 -0.58 -20.30
C MET A 299 11.22 0.09 -19.36
N LEU A 300 11.68 0.78 -18.31
CA LEU A 300 10.79 1.37 -17.30
C LEU A 300 9.82 2.37 -17.93
N HIS A 301 10.27 3.13 -18.94
CA HIS A 301 9.40 3.99 -19.73
C HIS A 301 8.30 3.19 -20.46
N THR A 302 8.67 2.11 -21.15
CA THR A 302 7.71 1.22 -21.83
C THR A 302 6.68 0.66 -20.87
N VAL A 303 7.08 0.18 -19.70
CA VAL A 303 6.16 -0.38 -18.71
C VAL A 303 5.30 0.68 -18.04
N ALA A 304 5.88 1.84 -17.69
CA ALA A 304 5.11 2.95 -17.13
C ALA A 304 4.02 3.41 -18.10
N HIS A 305 4.37 3.60 -19.37
CA HIS A 305 3.43 3.98 -20.42
C HIS A 305 2.36 2.91 -20.67
N SER A 306 2.75 1.62 -20.68
CA SER A 306 1.81 0.51 -20.83
C SER A 306 0.81 0.44 -19.67
N VAL A 307 1.27 0.53 -18.42
CA VAL A 307 0.40 0.51 -17.23
C VAL A 307 -0.48 1.75 -17.18
N GLU A 308 0.05 2.92 -17.52
CA GLU A 308 -0.73 4.17 -17.49
C GLU A 308 -1.92 4.13 -18.46
N ARG A 309 -1.76 3.49 -19.63
CA ARG A 309 -2.78 3.40 -20.68
C ARG A 309 -3.69 2.19 -20.58
N ALA A 310 -3.34 1.20 -19.76
CA ALA A 310 -4.16 0.03 -19.54
C ALA A 310 -5.48 0.42 -18.85
N SER A 311 -6.54 -0.30 -19.19
CA SER A 311 -7.82 -0.14 -18.52
C SER A 311 -7.79 -0.71 -17.10
N LEU A 312 -8.77 -0.32 -16.30
CA LEU A 312 -9.00 -0.87 -14.97
C LEU A 312 -9.32 -2.36 -15.03
N ALA A 313 -9.95 -2.86 -16.11
CA ALA A 313 -10.24 -4.28 -16.29
C ALA A 313 -8.96 -5.10 -16.53
N GLU A 314 -7.95 -4.53 -17.20
CA GLU A 314 -6.70 -5.21 -17.55
C GLU A 314 -5.68 -5.17 -16.41
N GLU A 315 -5.48 -4.00 -15.77
CA GLU A 315 -4.42 -3.79 -14.77
C GLU A 315 -4.95 -3.41 -13.38
N GLY A 316 -6.27 -3.32 -13.18
CA GLY A 316 -6.84 -2.88 -11.90
C GLY A 316 -6.35 -1.47 -11.53
N GLU A 317 -5.93 -1.29 -10.28
CA GLU A 317 -5.30 -0.03 -9.85
C GLU A 317 -3.97 0.23 -10.56
N GLY A 318 -3.29 -0.81 -11.03
CA GLY A 318 -1.99 -0.76 -11.69
C GLY A 318 -1.06 -1.86 -11.17
N SER A 319 0.21 -1.52 -11.00
CA SER A 319 1.25 -2.52 -10.74
C SER A 319 2.29 -2.04 -9.71
N VAL A 320 2.88 -2.99 -8.99
CA VAL A 320 4.03 -2.76 -8.11
C VAL A 320 5.27 -3.38 -8.77
N LEU A 321 6.30 -2.57 -8.95
CA LEU A 321 7.60 -2.99 -9.45
C LEU A 321 8.55 -3.24 -8.29
N TYR A 322 9.14 -4.44 -8.26
CA TYR A 322 10.20 -4.83 -7.35
C TYR A 322 11.52 -4.77 -8.08
N PHE A 323 12.45 -3.98 -7.55
CA PHE A 323 13.83 -3.93 -8.02
C PHE A 323 14.64 -4.92 -7.21
N VAL A 324 15.29 -5.86 -7.89
CA VAL A 324 15.99 -6.98 -7.26
C VAL A 324 17.42 -7.05 -7.77
N ALA A 325 18.40 -7.14 -6.88
CA ALA A 325 19.77 -7.45 -7.26
C ALA A 325 19.91 -8.94 -7.53
N ALA A 326 20.56 -9.27 -8.64
CA ALA A 326 20.90 -10.63 -9.02
C ALA A 326 22.42 -10.77 -9.14
N SER A 327 22.97 -11.75 -8.41
CA SER A 327 24.39 -12.09 -8.52
C SER A 327 24.63 -12.96 -9.77
N PRO A 328 25.61 -12.61 -10.63
CA PRO A 328 25.95 -13.44 -11.79
C PRO A 328 26.75 -14.70 -11.40
N ALA A 329 27.35 -14.73 -10.21
CA ALA A 329 28.32 -15.76 -9.82
C ALA A 329 27.68 -17.01 -9.17
N VAL A 330 26.43 -16.91 -8.72
CA VAL A 330 25.75 -18.00 -8.01
C VAL A 330 24.66 -18.55 -8.94
N ALA A 331 24.83 -19.79 -9.39
CA ALA A 331 23.76 -20.55 -10.01
C ALA A 331 22.68 -20.82 -8.95
N GLY A 332 21.72 -19.90 -8.80
CA GLY A 332 20.65 -20.01 -7.80
C GLY A 332 19.88 -18.72 -7.56
N ASP A 333 18.79 -18.83 -6.79
CA ASP A 333 17.85 -17.77 -6.40
C ASP A 333 18.43 -16.77 -5.37
N ASP A 334 19.74 -16.46 -5.41
CA ASP A 334 20.35 -15.43 -4.54
C ASP A 334 20.00 -14.03 -5.05
N LEU A 335 18.74 -13.71 -4.81
CA LEU A 335 18.08 -12.48 -5.18
C LEU A 335 17.84 -11.66 -3.91
N ARG A 336 18.07 -10.35 -4.00
CA ARG A 336 17.79 -9.43 -2.90
C ARG A 336 16.91 -8.27 -3.35
N THR A 337 15.79 -8.05 -2.68
CA THR A 337 14.91 -6.91 -2.94
C THR A 337 15.58 -5.62 -2.51
N LEU A 338 15.76 -4.69 -3.43
CA LEU A 338 16.43 -3.40 -3.23
C LEU A 338 15.44 -2.30 -2.87
N SER A 339 14.32 -2.25 -3.59
CA SER A 339 13.31 -1.21 -3.49
C SER A 339 12.01 -1.62 -4.18
N LEU A 340 10.96 -0.85 -3.93
CA LEU A 340 9.66 -0.98 -4.60
C LEU A 340 9.24 0.37 -5.18
N GLY A 341 8.58 0.34 -6.33
CA GLY A 341 7.87 1.48 -6.90
C GLY A 341 6.48 1.05 -7.36
N LYS A 342 5.50 1.95 -7.35
CA LYS A 342 4.16 1.63 -7.89
C LYS A 342 3.85 2.48 -9.11
N LEU A 343 3.16 1.87 -10.05
CA LEU A 343 2.58 2.48 -11.23
C LEU A 343 1.07 2.33 -11.12
N LYS A 344 0.32 3.34 -11.53
CA LYS A 344 -1.15 3.31 -11.51
C LYS A 344 -1.69 3.61 -12.89
N THR A 345 -2.80 2.97 -13.23
CA THR A 345 -3.52 3.28 -14.46
C THR A 345 -4.04 4.72 -14.41
N ALA A 346 -4.10 5.40 -15.55
CA ALA A 346 -4.64 6.74 -15.62
C ALA A 346 -6.15 6.75 -15.31
N GLU A 347 -6.87 5.71 -15.74
CA GLU A 347 -8.29 5.49 -15.44
C GLU A 347 -8.54 5.40 -13.93
N TYR A 348 -7.76 4.61 -13.18
CA TYR A 348 -7.90 4.54 -11.72
C TYR A 348 -7.67 5.91 -11.06
N ARG A 349 -6.65 6.66 -11.50
CA ARG A 349 -6.38 8.01 -10.97
C ARG A 349 -7.56 8.96 -11.21
N LEU A 350 -8.18 8.86 -12.38
CA LEU A 350 -9.35 9.65 -12.75
C LEU A 350 -10.57 9.31 -11.87
N LEU A 351 -10.90 8.02 -11.73
CA LEU A 351 -11.99 7.56 -10.86
C LEU A 351 -11.77 7.95 -9.40
N ARG A 352 -10.53 7.86 -8.91
CA ARG A 352 -10.18 8.30 -7.55
C ARG A 352 -10.41 9.80 -7.38
N ARG A 353 -10.03 10.63 -8.35
CA ARG A 353 -10.30 12.07 -8.32
C ARG A 353 -11.80 12.34 -8.31
N LEU A 354 -12.56 11.65 -9.16
CA LEU A 354 -14.03 11.74 -9.20
C LEU A 354 -14.63 11.47 -7.82
N ARG A 355 -14.21 10.38 -7.17
CA ARG A 355 -14.66 10.03 -5.81
C ARG A 355 -14.34 11.11 -4.78
N GLU A 356 -13.11 11.62 -4.76
CA GLU A 356 -12.74 12.65 -3.77
C GLU A 356 -13.50 13.97 -4.01
N LYS A 357 -13.78 14.34 -5.26
CA LYS A 357 -14.65 15.49 -5.58
C LYS A 357 -16.09 15.26 -5.13
N ALA A 358 -16.66 14.08 -5.40
CA ALA A 358 -17.99 13.70 -4.94
C ALA A 358 -18.11 13.72 -3.40
N LYS A 359 -17.10 13.20 -2.69
CA LYS A 359 -17.03 13.28 -1.22
C LYS A 359 -16.93 14.70 -0.71
N HIS A 360 -16.15 15.55 -1.39
CA HIS A 360 -16.04 16.96 -1.03
C HIS A 360 -17.39 17.67 -1.20
N PHE A 361 -18.09 17.42 -2.31
CA PHE A 361 -19.44 17.93 -2.54
C PHE A 361 -20.42 17.47 -1.45
N ALA A 362 -20.43 16.17 -1.12
CA ALA A 362 -21.27 15.62 -0.04
C ALA A 362 -21.01 16.30 1.33
N ARG A 363 -19.75 16.64 1.64
CA ARG A 363 -19.42 17.37 2.89
C ARG A 363 -19.98 18.79 2.93
N GLY A 364 -20.17 19.41 1.77
CA GLY A 364 -20.75 20.75 1.67
C GLY A 364 -22.27 20.77 1.81
N GLY A 365 -22.95 19.62 1.90
CA GLY A 365 -24.42 19.57 2.00
C GLY A 365 -25.12 20.29 0.84
N GLY A 366 -24.52 20.29 -0.35
CA GLY A 366 -25.05 21.01 -1.52
C GLY A 366 -24.78 22.53 -1.54
N SER A 367 -23.99 23.08 -0.61
CA SER A 367 -23.59 24.49 -0.65
C SER A 367 -22.61 24.82 -1.78
N VAL A 368 -22.01 23.80 -2.39
CA VAL A 368 -21.04 23.93 -3.48
C VAL A 368 -21.77 23.81 -4.81
N ILE A 369 -21.49 24.72 -5.75
CA ILE A 369 -22.09 24.70 -7.09
C ILE A 369 -21.53 23.50 -7.87
N ILE A 370 -22.40 22.69 -8.48
CA ILE A 370 -22.00 21.46 -9.18
C ILE A 370 -21.04 21.79 -10.34
N GLU A 371 -21.33 22.85 -11.07
CA GLU A 371 -20.55 23.33 -12.21
C GLU A 371 -19.09 23.63 -11.81
N ASP A 372 -18.86 24.21 -10.63
CA ASP A 372 -17.53 24.51 -10.11
C ASP A 372 -16.75 23.22 -9.80
N VAL A 373 -17.40 22.24 -9.17
CA VAL A 373 -16.78 20.93 -8.87
C VAL A 373 -16.38 20.20 -10.15
N VAL A 374 -17.24 20.24 -11.17
CA VAL A 374 -16.98 19.60 -12.47
C VAL A 374 -15.89 20.35 -13.24
N ALA A 375 -15.87 21.68 -13.22
CA ALA A 375 -14.82 22.48 -13.83
C ALA A 375 -13.44 22.19 -13.19
N GLU A 376 -13.39 22.11 -11.86
CA GLU A 376 -12.16 21.74 -11.14
C GLU A 376 -11.72 20.32 -11.50
N PHE A 377 -12.65 19.37 -11.59
CA PHE A 377 -12.35 18.00 -12.04
C PHE A 377 -11.79 17.96 -13.46
N ARG A 378 -12.35 18.73 -14.42
CA ARG A 378 -11.82 18.81 -15.80
C ARG A 378 -10.39 19.36 -15.83
N ALA A 379 -10.12 20.42 -15.07
CA ALA A 379 -8.79 21.01 -14.96
C ALA A 379 -7.77 19.99 -14.40
N ASP A 380 -8.16 19.25 -13.37
CA ASP A 380 -7.37 18.16 -12.83
C ASP A 380 -7.15 17.06 -13.90
N ALA A 381 -8.21 16.55 -14.51
CA ALA A 381 -8.18 15.45 -15.48
C ALA A 381 -7.29 15.75 -16.70
N GLY A 382 -7.23 17.00 -17.16
CA GLY A 382 -6.36 17.44 -18.25
C GLY A 382 -4.86 17.26 -18.00
N GLN A 383 -4.45 17.04 -16.74
CA GLN A 383 -3.06 16.75 -16.37
C GLN A 383 -2.71 15.25 -16.46
N LEU A 384 -3.71 14.37 -16.64
CA LEU A 384 -3.51 12.94 -16.78
C LEU A 384 -3.39 12.57 -18.26
N ALA A 385 -2.62 11.53 -18.58
CA ALA A 385 -2.50 11.01 -19.94
C ALA A 385 -3.74 10.21 -20.39
N VAL A 386 -4.94 10.71 -20.06
CA VAL A 386 -6.23 10.14 -20.45
C VAL A 386 -6.72 10.85 -21.71
N GLY A 387 -7.34 10.13 -22.65
CA GLY A 387 -7.95 10.75 -23.83
C GLY A 387 -9.02 11.77 -23.44
N GLY A 388 -9.10 12.90 -24.14
CA GLY A 388 -10.02 14.00 -23.80
C GLY A 388 -11.49 13.58 -23.72
N GLN A 389 -11.91 12.62 -24.55
CA GLN A 389 -13.26 12.05 -24.49
C GLN A 389 -13.55 11.33 -23.17
N THR A 390 -12.65 10.46 -22.72
CA THR A 390 -12.81 9.72 -21.45
C THR A 390 -12.86 10.66 -20.25
N ALA A 391 -12.04 11.72 -20.26
CA ALA A 391 -12.09 12.75 -19.22
C ALA A 391 -13.46 13.45 -19.17
N GLU A 392 -14.03 13.78 -20.32
CA GLU A 392 -15.35 14.42 -20.41
C GLU A 392 -16.48 13.47 -19.98
N GLU A 393 -16.44 12.19 -20.38
CA GLU A 393 -17.40 11.18 -19.92
C GLU A 393 -17.43 11.06 -18.39
N HIS A 394 -16.26 11.13 -17.75
CA HIS A 394 -16.15 11.12 -16.29
C HIS A 394 -16.61 12.44 -15.66
N ALA A 395 -16.40 13.59 -16.30
CA ALA A 395 -16.91 14.87 -15.84
C ALA A 395 -18.45 14.89 -15.82
N GLN A 396 -19.08 14.37 -16.87
CA GLN A 396 -20.54 14.18 -16.93
C GLN A 396 -21.04 13.16 -15.90
N ALA A 397 -20.27 12.11 -15.63
CA ALA A 397 -20.59 11.16 -14.56
C ALA A 397 -20.53 11.82 -13.18
N LEU A 398 -19.54 12.68 -12.92
CA LEU A 398 -19.43 13.45 -11.69
C LEU A 398 -20.63 14.37 -11.48
N GLU A 399 -21.05 15.08 -12.52
CA GLU A 399 -22.24 15.94 -12.48
C GLU A 399 -23.49 15.15 -12.03
N ARG A 400 -23.71 13.97 -12.63
CA ARG A 400 -24.81 13.07 -12.25
C ARG A 400 -24.69 12.57 -10.81
N VAL A 401 -23.48 12.20 -10.39
CA VAL A 401 -23.20 11.76 -9.01
C VAL A 401 -23.50 12.88 -8.01
N CYS A 402 -23.09 14.12 -8.28
CA CYS A 402 -23.41 15.25 -7.39
C CYS A 402 -24.91 15.49 -7.29
N ARG A 403 -25.65 15.44 -8.41
CA ARG A 403 -27.12 15.53 -8.39
C ARG A 403 -27.77 14.42 -7.57
N TYR A 404 -27.29 13.19 -7.73
CA TYR A 404 -27.77 12.03 -6.97
C TYR A 404 -27.47 12.17 -5.46
N ILE A 405 -26.26 12.57 -5.09
CA ILE A 405 -25.86 12.85 -3.70
C ILE A 405 -26.78 13.89 -3.07
N TYR A 406 -27.07 14.98 -3.79
CA TYR A 406 -27.94 16.04 -3.31
C TYR A 406 -29.40 15.58 -3.15
N ALA A 407 -29.92 14.83 -4.13
CA ALA A 407 -31.31 14.38 -4.10
C ALA A 407 -31.60 13.35 -3.00
N GLU A 408 -30.63 12.48 -2.71
CA GLU A 408 -30.74 11.40 -1.71
C GLU A 408 -30.06 11.73 -0.37
N ASP A 409 -29.54 12.95 -0.21
CA ASP A 409 -28.85 13.42 0.99
C ASP A 409 -27.73 12.45 1.47
N LEU A 410 -26.88 12.01 0.54
CA LEU A 410 -25.84 11.02 0.86
C LEU A 410 -24.70 11.64 1.68
N SER A 411 -24.34 10.97 2.77
CA SER A 411 -23.20 11.38 3.58
C SER A 411 -21.86 11.12 2.86
N PRO A 412 -20.79 11.86 3.22
CA PRO A 412 -19.44 11.62 2.67
C PRO A 412 -18.93 10.19 2.90
N GLU A 413 -19.30 9.56 4.02
CA GLU A 413 -18.94 8.18 4.36
C GLU A 413 -19.65 7.18 3.46
N ALA A 414 -20.95 7.39 3.17
CA ALA A 414 -21.69 6.55 2.23
C ALA A 414 -21.09 6.62 0.82
N VAL A 415 -20.69 7.82 0.38
CA VAL A 415 -19.99 8.01 -0.90
C VAL A 415 -18.62 7.33 -0.90
N ASP A 416 -17.88 7.36 0.20
CA ASP A 416 -16.55 6.74 0.28
C ASP A 416 -16.61 5.20 0.36
N GLU A 417 -17.54 4.66 1.16
CA GLU A 417 -17.64 3.23 1.42
C GLU A 417 -18.37 2.44 0.32
N SER A 418 -19.19 3.10 -0.52
CA SER A 418 -19.97 2.46 -1.59
C SER A 418 -19.91 3.21 -2.92
N PHE A 419 -18.76 3.83 -3.24
CA PHE A 419 -18.64 4.74 -4.39
C PHE A 419 -19.08 4.13 -5.73
N LEU A 420 -18.72 2.87 -6.02
CA LEU A 420 -19.11 2.22 -7.28
C LEU A 420 -20.62 2.03 -7.40
N GLU A 421 -21.30 1.74 -6.28
CA GLU A 421 -22.77 1.64 -6.24
C GLU A 421 -23.41 3.00 -6.43
N VAL A 422 -22.86 4.06 -5.80
CA VAL A 422 -23.30 5.44 -5.99
C VAL A 422 -23.15 5.86 -7.45
N LEU A 423 -22.01 5.54 -8.06
CA LEU A 423 -21.75 5.82 -9.47
C LEU A 423 -22.74 5.06 -10.39
N ALA A 424 -23.03 3.79 -10.10
CA ALA A 424 -23.99 3.00 -10.85
C ALA A 424 -25.41 3.59 -10.75
N ARG A 425 -25.89 3.87 -9.53
CA ARG A 425 -27.22 4.46 -9.32
C ARG A 425 -27.37 5.84 -9.95
N ALA A 426 -26.32 6.66 -9.91
CA ALA A 426 -26.31 7.97 -10.54
C ALA A 426 -26.41 7.91 -12.08
N ARG A 427 -26.00 6.80 -12.73
CA ARG A 427 -26.19 6.63 -14.18
C ARG A 427 -27.65 6.46 -14.55
N ASP A 428 -28.40 5.75 -13.71
CA ASP A 428 -29.83 5.48 -13.91
C ASP A 428 -30.74 6.57 -13.32
N PHE A 429 -30.16 7.49 -12.53
CA PHE A 429 -30.86 8.60 -11.92
C PHE A 429 -31.38 9.57 -12.98
N ARG A 430 -32.64 9.36 -13.39
CA ARG A 430 -33.42 10.36 -14.11
C ARG A 430 -33.82 11.39 -13.08
N SER A 431 -33.32 12.62 -13.24
CA SER A 431 -33.83 13.80 -12.54
C SER A 431 -35.35 13.76 -12.59
N ALA A 432 -35.99 13.29 -11.52
CA ALA A 432 -37.44 13.33 -11.42
C ALA A 432 -37.85 14.80 -11.59
N ALA A 433 -38.79 15.03 -12.49
CA ALA A 433 -39.13 16.34 -13.01
C ALA A 433 -39.31 17.40 -11.91
N GLY A 434 -38.65 18.53 -12.09
CA GLY A 434 -38.97 19.82 -11.47
C GLY A 434 -38.39 20.04 -10.07
N PRO A 435 -38.03 21.30 -9.73
CA PRO A 435 -37.60 21.67 -8.39
C PRO A 435 -38.65 21.24 -7.37
N ARG A 436 -38.23 20.56 -6.30
CA ARG A 436 -39.08 20.43 -5.11
C ARG A 436 -39.40 21.85 -4.64
N PRO A 437 -40.69 22.24 -4.56
CA PRO A 437 -41.05 23.54 -4.03
C PRO A 437 -40.52 23.67 -2.59
N PRO A 438 -40.19 24.90 -2.16
CA PRO A 438 -39.50 25.19 -0.91
C PRO A 438 -40.22 24.67 0.34
#